data_AF-A0A1S9D0U6-F1
#
_entry.id   AF-A0A1S9D0U6-F1
#
_cell.length_a   1.000
_cell.length_b   1.000
_cell.length_c   1.000
_cell.angle_alpha   90.00
_cell.angle_beta   90.00
_cell.angle_gamma   90.00
#
_symmetry.space_group_name_H-M   'P 1'
#
loop_
_entity.id
_entity.type
_entity.pdbx_description
1 polymer ?
#
loop_
_entity_poly.entity_id
_entity_poly.type
_entity_poly.pdbx_seq_one_letter_code
_entity_poly.pdbx_strand_id
1 'polypeptide(L)'
;MPDPSATPLPEQTLGAQYDGRTVTVTAPARLHLGFIDMSGDLGRRFGGLGLTLSGIQTRLSVTRSPGIHAKGPSGGRAEQCARMLLRTLGLKGGVSIAIEEAIPEHVGLGSGTQLALAICAAFVRLFDLDSDLGQLAKLTERGARSGIGLAAFESGGFLVDGGRGRATVVPPVLCHVAFPPPWRILRRSRGLNHRRR
;
A
#
# COMPACT_ATOMS: atom_id res chain seq x y z
N MET A 1 -11.04 54.58 -9.71
CA MET A 1 -9.57 54.56 -9.59
C MET A 1 -9.26 54.06 -8.18
N PRO A 2 -8.68 52.86 -8.01
CA PRO A 2 -8.30 52.34 -6.69
C PRO A 2 -6.98 52.98 -6.23
N ASP A 3 -6.85 53.12 -4.91
CA ASP A 3 -5.74 53.75 -4.18
C ASP A 3 -4.40 53.00 -4.38
N PRO A 4 -3.32 53.67 -4.85
CA PRO A 4 -2.01 53.05 -5.07
C PRO A 4 -1.16 52.86 -3.79
N SER A 5 -1.67 53.17 -2.60
CA SER A 5 -0.91 53.12 -1.34
C SER A 5 -1.20 51.92 -0.42
N ALA A 6 -2.03 50.96 -0.86
CA ALA A 6 -2.24 49.72 -0.12
C ALA A 6 -1.00 48.81 -0.20
N THR A 7 -0.17 48.86 0.85
CA THR A 7 0.87 47.84 1.06
C THR A 7 0.19 46.47 1.17
N PRO A 8 0.54 45.48 0.34
CA PRO A 8 -0.04 44.15 0.48
C PRO A 8 0.39 43.60 1.85
N LEU A 9 -0.61 43.24 2.67
CA LEU A 9 -0.39 42.48 3.89
C LEU A 9 0.42 41.22 3.53
N PRO A 10 1.43 40.82 4.32
CA PRO A 10 2.17 39.62 4.04
C PRO A 10 1.21 38.43 4.05
N GLU A 11 1.15 37.69 2.95
CA GLU A 11 0.61 36.33 2.92
C GLU A 11 1.37 35.53 3.98
N GLN A 12 0.78 35.42 5.17
CA GLN A 12 1.22 34.47 6.16
C GLN A 12 0.93 33.08 5.60
N THR A 13 1.88 32.57 4.80
CA THR A 13 2.01 31.16 4.54
C THR A 13 2.24 30.53 5.91
N LEU A 14 1.17 30.02 6.54
CA LEU A 14 1.23 29.15 7.70
C LEU A 14 2.14 27.97 7.32
N GLY A 15 3.43 28.13 7.58
CA GLY A 15 4.47 27.18 7.21
C GLY A 15 4.21 25.90 7.96
N ALA A 16 3.73 24.87 7.27
CA ALA A 16 3.77 23.52 7.80
C ALA A 16 5.23 23.22 8.17
N GLN A 17 5.51 23.03 9.45
CA GLN A 17 6.83 22.59 9.88
C GLN A 17 7.04 21.16 9.40
N TYR A 18 8.01 20.97 8.52
CA TYR A 18 8.47 19.67 8.03
C TYR A 18 9.59 19.22 8.96
N ASP A 19 9.29 18.33 9.91
CA ASP A 19 10.16 17.87 10.99
C ASP A 19 11.35 16.99 10.53
N GLY A 20 11.62 16.89 9.22
CA GLY A 20 12.66 16.04 8.64
C GLY A 20 12.46 14.54 8.89
N ARG A 21 11.37 14.14 9.56
CA ARG A 21 11.10 12.77 9.94
C ARG A 21 10.84 11.95 8.68
N THR A 22 11.60 10.87 8.53
CA THR A 22 11.50 9.95 7.41
C THR A 22 11.07 8.58 7.93
N VAL A 23 10.06 7.99 7.30
CA VAL A 23 9.58 6.65 7.62
C VAL A 23 9.91 5.72 6.45
N THR A 24 10.71 4.70 6.71
CA THR A 24 11.03 3.65 5.76
C THR A 24 10.16 2.42 6.02
N VAL A 25 9.53 1.91 4.96
CA VAL A 25 8.66 0.74 5.01
C VAL A 25 9.11 -0.28 3.98
N THR A 26 9.13 -1.55 4.37
CA THR A 26 9.38 -2.69 3.49
C THR A 26 8.16 -3.58 3.47
N ALA A 27 7.66 -3.86 2.27
CA ALA A 27 6.43 -4.62 2.03
C ALA A 27 6.74 -5.84 1.16
N PRO A 28 6.58 -7.06 1.67
CA PRO A 28 6.96 -8.26 0.93
C PRO A 28 5.98 -8.57 -0.21
N ALA A 29 6.48 -9.20 -1.28
CA ALA A 29 5.62 -9.81 -2.27
C ALA A 29 4.84 -10.99 -1.67
N ARG A 30 3.73 -11.34 -2.31
CA ARG A 30 2.97 -12.55 -1.97
C ARG A 30 2.31 -13.14 -3.20
N LEU A 31 2.15 -14.46 -3.18
CA LEU A 31 1.32 -15.19 -4.13
C LEU A 31 -0.09 -15.32 -3.57
N HIS A 32 -1.09 -15.07 -4.41
CA HIS A 32 -2.46 -15.46 -4.14
C HIS A 32 -2.74 -16.76 -4.88
N LEU A 33 -2.97 -17.84 -4.15
CA LEU A 33 -3.00 -19.22 -4.67
C LEU A 33 -4.39 -19.65 -5.17
N GLY A 34 -5.41 -18.79 -5.00
CA GLY A 34 -6.76 -19.03 -5.52
C GLY A 34 -7.83 -18.55 -4.56
N PHE A 35 -9.07 -18.48 -5.04
CA PHE A 35 -10.24 -18.26 -4.21
C PHE A 35 -10.93 -19.58 -3.89
N ILE A 36 -11.46 -19.70 -2.68
CA ILE A 36 -12.17 -20.87 -2.17
C ILE A 36 -13.58 -20.92 -2.75
N ASP A 37 -14.33 -19.82 -2.64
CA ASP A 37 -15.74 -19.76 -3.06
C ASP A 37 -16.06 -18.44 -3.76
N MET A 38 -16.05 -18.40 -5.09
CA MET A 38 -16.32 -17.17 -5.83
C MET A 38 -17.80 -16.77 -5.87
N SER A 39 -18.73 -17.72 -5.75
CA SER A 39 -20.17 -17.49 -5.77
C SER A 39 -20.69 -17.03 -4.40
N GLY A 40 -20.07 -17.51 -3.32
CA GLY A 40 -20.50 -17.25 -1.95
C GLY A 40 -21.55 -18.24 -1.45
N ASP A 41 -21.70 -19.38 -2.13
CA ASP A 41 -22.69 -20.42 -1.80
C ASP A 41 -22.38 -21.09 -0.45
N LEU A 42 -21.14 -20.99 0.04
CA LEU A 42 -20.71 -21.44 1.37
C LEU A 42 -21.00 -20.39 2.47
N GLY A 43 -21.74 -19.33 2.15
CA GLY A 43 -22.15 -18.28 3.09
C GLY A 43 -21.16 -17.12 3.22
N ARG A 44 -19.97 -17.23 2.62
CA ARG A 44 -18.99 -16.13 2.50
C ARG A 44 -18.40 -16.12 1.12
N ARG A 45 -18.38 -14.95 0.49
CA ARG A 45 -17.84 -14.79 -0.87
C ARG A 45 -16.32 -14.62 -0.83
N PHE A 46 -15.64 -15.25 -1.78
CA PHE A 46 -14.19 -15.40 -1.88
C PHE A 46 -13.62 -16.39 -0.86
N GLY A 47 -12.74 -15.95 0.02
CA GLY A 47 -11.86 -16.84 0.78
C GLY A 47 -10.61 -17.09 -0.03
N GLY A 48 -9.46 -16.72 0.51
CA GLY A 48 -8.19 -16.70 -0.21
C GLY A 48 -7.14 -17.59 0.43
N LEU A 49 -6.26 -18.14 -0.39
CA LEU A 49 -5.03 -18.79 0.03
C LEU A 49 -3.84 -17.93 -0.40
N GLY A 50 -2.87 -17.75 0.48
CA GLY A 50 -1.76 -16.83 0.28
C GLY A 50 -0.44 -17.34 0.79
N LEU A 51 0.63 -16.92 0.13
CA LEU A 51 1.99 -17.20 0.57
C LEU A 51 2.88 -15.97 0.38
N THR A 52 3.45 -15.50 1.47
CA THR A 52 4.40 -14.39 1.47
C THR A 52 5.75 -14.84 0.95
N LEU A 53 6.39 -14.01 0.13
CA LEU A 53 7.68 -14.31 -0.50
C LEU A 53 8.80 -13.47 0.13
N SER A 54 9.92 -14.12 0.42
CA SER A 54 11.17 -13.46 0.74
C SER A 54 11.91 -13.02 -0.52
N GLY A 55 12.65 -11.90 -0.46
CA GLY A 55 13.58 -11.47 -1.52
C GLY A 55 12.95 -10.73 -2.70
N ILE A 56 11.63 -10.56 -2.73
CA ILE A 56 10.94 -9.64 -3.64
C ILE A 56 10.07 -8.73 -2.78
N GLN A 57 10.30 -7.43 -2.84
CA GLN A 57 9.67 -6.47 -1.94
C GLN A 57 9.51 -5.10 -2.57
N THR A 58 8.63 -4.30 -1.99
CA THR A 58 8.60 -2.86 -2.18
C THR A 58 9.26 -2.23 -0.97
N ARG A 59 10.32 -1.46 -1.18
CA ARG A 59 11.00 -0.67 -0.15
C ARG A 59 10.87 0.80 -0.51
N LEU A 60 10.28 1.57 0.39
CA LEU A 60 10.08 3.00 0.18
C LEU A 60 10.33 3.79 1.46
N SER A 61 10.72 5.04 1.28
CA SER A 61 10.93 6.03 2.34
C SER A 61 10.03 7.22 2.07
N VAL A 62 9.30 7.68 3.10
CA VAL A 62 8.36 8.80 3.02
C VAL A 62 8.74 9.88 4.03
N THR A 63 8.79 11.12 3.56
CA THR A 63 9.09 12.31 4.37
C THR A 63 8.01 13.36 4.08
N ARG A 64 7.64 14.20 5.05
CA ARG A 64 6.72 15.31 4.79
C ARG A 64 7.38 16.34 3.87
N SER A 65 6.62 16.95 2.97
CA SER A 65 7.12 17.98 2.05
C SER A 65 6.04 18.99 1.63
N PRO A 66 6.39 20.14 1.03
CA PRO A 66 5.42 21.12 0.53
C PRO A 66 4.45 20.57 -0.52
N GLY A 67 4.96 19.75 -1.45
CA GLY A 67 4.19 19.12 -2.51
C GLY A 67 4.17 17.60 -2.37
N ILE A 68 3.48 16.93 -3.30
CA ILE A 68 3.50 15.48 -3.44
C ILE A 68 4.50 15.13 -4.54
N HIS A 69 5.52 14.37 -4.20
CA HIS A 69 6.55 13.93 -5.14
C HIS A 69 6.88 12.47 -4.89
N ALA A 70 6.98 11.65 -5.94
CA ALA A 70 7.53 10.31 -5.83
C ALA A 70 8.62 10.06 -6.88
N LYS A 71 9.72 9.44 -6.45
CA LYS A 71 10.83 9.00 -7.30
C LYS A 71 11.04 7.49 -7.16
N GLY A 72 11.55 6.87 -8.22
CA GLY A 72 11.81 5.43 -8.27
C GLY A 72 10.72 4.65 -9.02
N PRO A 73 10.81 3.31 -9.01
CA PRO A 73 9.86 2.45 -9.70
C PRO A 73 8.44 2.63 -9.14
N SER A 74 7.43 2.64 -10.01
CA SER A 74 6.02 2.85 -9.65
C SER A 74 5.71 4.22 -9.02
N GLY A 75 6.56 5.24 -9.20
CA GLY A 75 6.39 6.58 -8.62
C GLY A 75 5.01 7.22 -8.88
N GLY A 76 4.51 7.20 -10.13
CA GLY A 76 3.20 7.76 -10.46
C GLY A 76 2.04 7.12 -9.67
N ARG A 77 2.11 5.80 -9.42
CA ARG A 77 1.11 5.09 -8.59
C ARG A 77 1.23 5.47 -7.11
N ALA A 78 2.45 5.69 -6.62
CA ALA A 78 2.70 6.15 -5.27
C ALA A 78 2.16 7.57 -5.04
N GLU A 79 2.38 8.48 -5.98
CA GLU A 79 1.80 9.83 -5.92
C GLU A 79 0.27 9.79 -5.93
N GLN A 80 -0.33 8.96 -6.78
CA GLN A 80 -1.78 8.81 -6.82
C GLN A 80 -2.33 8.31 -5.47
N CYS A 81 -1.67 7.31 -4.88
CA CYS A 81 -2.03 6.76 -3.56
C CYS A 81 -1.90 7.83 -2.46
N ALA A 82 -0.77 8.53 -2.40
CA ALA A 82 -0.51 9.57 -1.41
C ALA A 82 -1.50 10.73 -1.53
N ARG A 83 -1.80 11.17 -2.76
CA ARG A 83 -2.79 12.23 -3.01
C ARG A 83 -4.18 11.85 -2.55
N MET A 84 -4.58 10.61 -2.78
CA MET A 84 -5.86 10.10 -2.29
C MET A 84 -5.89 10.02 -0.76
N LEU A 85 -4.83 9.55 -0.11
CA LEU A 85 -4.74 9.49 1.36
C LEU A 85 -4.78 10.90 1.99
N LEU A 86 -3.97 11.84 1.49
CA LEU A 86 -3.96 13.23 1.99
C LEU A 86 -5.35 13.85 1.90
N ARG A 87 -6.04 13.70 0.76
CA ARG A 87 -7.40 14.21 0.59
C ARG A 87 -8.40 13.55 1.53
N THR A 88 -8.37 12.22 1.62
CA THR A 88 -9.37 11.46 2.40
C THR A 88 -9.21 11.68 3.90
N LEU A 89 -7.97 11.87 4.35
CA LEU A 89 -7.64 12.12 5.75
C LEU A 89 -7.64 13.61 6.12
N GLY A 90 -7.89 14.51 5.16
CA GLY A 90 -7.88 15.97 5.40
C GLY A 90 -6.52 16.52 5.82
N LEU A 91 -5.43 15.84 5.46
CA LEU A 91 -4.07 16.21 5.87
C LEU A 91 -3.54 17.36 4.99
N LYS A 92 -2.97 18.37 5.63
CA LYS A 92 -2.35 19.52 4.95
C LYS A 92 -0.88 19.25 4.57
N GLY A 93 -0.45 19.88 3.48
CA GLY A 93 0.90 19.73 2.93
C GLY A 93 0.99 18.55 1.94
N GLY A 94 2.18 17.98 1.83
CA GLY A 94 2.45 16.85 0.96
C GLY A 94 3.50 15.91 1.52
N VAL A 95 3.96 14.98 0.67
CA VAL A 95 4.96 13.98 1.00
C VAL A 95 5.92 13.76 -0.17
N SER A 96 7.18 13.54 0.16
CA SER A 96 8.22 13.08 -0.75
C SER A 96 8.44 11.60 -0.53
N ILE A 97 8.31 10.81 -1.59
CA ILE A 97 8.39 9.35 -1.57
C ILE A 97 9.59 8.93 -2.41
N ALA A 98 10.55 8.24 -1.81
CA ALA A 98 11.63 7.57 -2.52
C ALA A 98 11.37 6.07 -2.51
N ILE A 99 11.27 5.46 -3.69
CA ILE A 99 11.08 4.02 -3.84
C ILE A 99 12.41 3.43 -4.28
N GLU A 100 12.99 2.60 -3.42
CA GLU A 100 14.30 1.97 -3.64
C GLU A 100 14.13 0.64 -4.37
N GLU A 101 13.10 -0.13 -4.00
CA GLU A 101 12.77 -1.42 -4.57
C GLU A 101 11.27 -1.49 -4.85
N ALA A 102 10.87 -2.16 -5.92
CA ALA A 102 9.45 -2.43 -6.20
C ALA A 102 9.22 -3.87 -6.64
N ILE A 103 8.12 -4.44 -6.15
CA ILE A 103 7.59 -5.71 -6.65
C ILE A 103 7.19 -5.51 -8.12
N PRO A 104 7.61 -6.41 -9.05
CA PRO A 104 7.23 -6.30 -10.44
C PRO A 104 5.71 -6.24 -10.64
N GLU A 105 5.27 -5.36 -11.53
CA GLU A 105 3.86 -5.12 -11.75
C GLU A 105 3.20 -6.21 -12.59
N HIS A 106 1.90 -6.45 -12.35
CA HIS A 106 1.05 -7.32 -13.16
C HIS A 106 1.50 -8.79 -13.31
N VAL A 107 2.41 -9.27 -12.45
CA VAL A 107 2.89 -10.67 -12.45
C VAL A 107 2.30 -11.54 -11.32
N GLY A 108 1.15 -11.14 -10.76
CA GLY A 108 0.48 -11.89 -9.69
C GLY A 108 1.15 -11.85 -8.31
N LEU A 109 2.18 -11.02 -8.13
CA LEU A 109 2.84 -10.77 -6.83
C LEU A 109 2.20 -9.65 -6.02
N GLY A 110 1.18 -9.04 -6.65
CA GLY A 110 0.28 -8.01 -6.17
C GLY A 110 0.93 -6.69 -5.75
N SER A 111 1.99 -6.28 -6.43
CA SER A 111 2.70 -5.00 -6.25
C SER A 111 1.82 -3.83 -5.81
N GLY A 112 0.66 -3.64 -6.44
CA GLY A 112 -0.26 -2.55 -6.12
C GLY A 112 -0.80 -2.51 -4.69
N THR A 113 -1.10 -3.67 -4.09
CA THR A 113 -1.55 -3.72 -2.69
C THR A 113 -0.42 -3.42 -1.73
N GLN A 114 0.77 -3.98 -1.98
CA GLN A 114 1.91 -3.84 -1.07
C GLN A 114 2.48 -2.42 -1.12
N LEU A 115 2.51 -1.79 -2.31
CA LEU A 115 2.83 -0.38 -2.46
C LEU A 115 1.84 0.50 -1.68
N ALA A 116 0.53 0.25 -1.82
CA ALA A 116 -0.49 1.02 -1.12
C ALA A 116 -0.39 0.85 0.41
N LEU A 117 -0.25 -0.39 0.89
CA LEU A 117 -0.08 -0.69 2.31
C LEU A 117 1.19 -0.07 2.89
N ALA A 118 2.30 -0.09 2.14
CA ALA A 118 3.53 0.57 2.56
C ALA A 118 3.35 2.09 2.74
N ILE A 119 2.63 2.74 1.81
CA ILE A 119 2.32 4.17 1.91
C ILE A 119 1.35 4.43 3.08
N CYS A 120 0.32 3.61 3.26
CA CYS A 120 -0.59 3.73 4.40
C CYS A 120 0.15 3.62 5.73
N ALA A 121 1.00 2.60 5.89
CA ALA A 121 1.81 2.40 7.09
C ALA A 121 2.78 3.57 7.34
N ALA A 122 3.39 4.10 6.27
CA ALA A 122 4.21 5.29 6.37
C ALA A 122 3.40 6.51 6.86
N PHE A 123 2.18 6.70 6.35
CA PHE A 123 1.29 7.79 6.75
C PHE A 123 0.87 7.69 8.22
N VAL A 124 0.50 6.49 8.69
CA VAL A 124 0.18 6.25 10.11
C VAL A 124 1.29 6.76 11.01
N ARG A 125 2.55 6.41 10.68
CA ARG A 125 3.71 6.79 11.48
C ARG A 125 4.15 8.24 11.29
N LEU A 126 4.00 8.79 10.09
CA LEU A 126 4.50 10.13 9.74
C LEU A 126 3.56 11.24 10.22
N PHE A 127 2.25 10.98 10.22
CA PHE A 127 1.22 11.93 10.66
C PHE A 127 0.64 11.58 12.04
N ASP A 128 1.22 10.59 12.72
CA ASP A 128 0.80 10.12 14.05
C ASP A 128 -0.71 9.81 14.12
N LEU A 129 -1.19 9.06 13.14
CA LEU A 129 -2.60 8.75 13.00
C LEU A 129 -2.97 7.61 13.94
N ASP A 130 -4.02 7.80 14.75
CA ASP A 130 -4.66 6.72 15.49
C ASP A 130 -5.62 5.96 14.55
N SER A 131 -5.05 5.19 13.61
CA SER A 131 -5.82 4.52 12.56
C SER A 131 -5.30 3.13 12.30
N ASP A 132 -6.24 2.18 12.25
CA ASP A 132 -5.98 0.81 11.84
C ASP A 132 -5.56 0.75 10.36
N LEU A 133 -4.50 0.01 10.07
CA LEU A 133 -3.98 -0.19 8.72
C LEU A 133 -5.04 -0.84 7.82
N GLY A 134 -5.89 -1.71 8.36
CA GLY A 134 -7.02 -2.30 7.64
C GLY A 134 -8.03 -1.27 7.15
N GLN A 135 -8.33 -0.25 7.95
CA GLN A 135 -9.20 0.87 7.56
C GLN A 135 -8.56 1.72 6.46
N LEU A 136 -7.27 2.04 6.57
CA LEU A 136 -6.54 2.77 5.54
C LEU A 136 -6.40 1.97 4.23
N ALA A 137 -6.21 0.66 4.33
CA ALA A 137 -6.15 -0.23 3.17
C ALA A 137 -7.46 -0.18 2.37
N LYS A 138 -8.61 -0.10 3.04
CA LYS A 138 -9.92 0.07 2.40
C LYS A 138 -10.01 1.37 1.61
N LEU A 139 -9.47 2.48 2.13
CA LEU A 139 -9.44 3.76 1.41
C LEU A 139 -8.66 3.66 0.09
N THR A 140 -7.66 2.76 0.04
CA THR A 140 -6.89 2.48 -1.17
C THR A 140 -7.51 1.42 -2.10
N GLU A 141 -8.77 1.03 -1.83
CA GLU A 141 -9.49 -0.05 -2.52
C GLU A 141 -8.72 -1.39 -2.50
N ARG A 142 -7.86 -1.58 -1.50
CA ARG A 142 -7.09 -2.81 -1.28
C ARG A 142 -7.70 -3.63 -0.16
N GLY A 143 -7.51 -4.96 -0.23
CA GLY A 143 -8.12 -5.89 0.74
C GLY A 143 -9.61 -6.14 0.53
N ALA A 144 -10.23 -5.52 -0.50
CA ALA A 144 -11.66 -5.59 -0.72
C ALA A 144 -12.17 -7.00 -1.05
N ARG A 145 -11.35 -7.90 -1.60
CA ARG A 145 -11.76 -9.29 -1.95
C ARG A 145 -11.15 -10.36 -1.05
N SER A 146 -9.93 -10.12 -0.58
CA SER A 146 -9.13 -11.06 0.20
C SER A 146 -8.27 -10.29 1.21
N GLY A 147 -8.15 -10.83 2.41
CA GLY A 147 -7.32 -10.34 3.50
C GLY A 147 -5.85 -10.72 3.37
N ILE A 148 -5.52 -11.66 2.47
CA ILE A 148 -4.15 -12.15 2.22
C ILE A 148 -3.15 -11.03 2.00
N GLY A 149 -3.53 -9.97 1.27
CA GLY A 149 -2.62 -8.85 1.01
C GLY A 149 -2.21 -8.11 2.28
N LEU A 150 -3.17 -7.85 3.18
CA LEU A 150 -2.90 -7.18 4.45
C LEU A 150 -2.15 -8.10 5.40
N ALA A 151 -2.61 -9.34 5.55
CA ALA A 151 -1.97 -10.31 6.43
C ALA A 151 -0.53 -10.63 6.00
N ALA A 152 -0.25 -10.71 4.70
CA ALA A 152 1.12 -10.89 4.20
C ALA A 152 2.03 -9.70 4.53
N PHE A 153 1.48 -8.49 4.59
CA PHE A 153 2.21 -7.29 4.98
C PHE A 153 2.51 -7.28 6.49
N GLU A 154 1.56 -7.71 7.31
CA GLU A 154 1.65 -7.63 8.78
C GLU A 154 2.43 -8.81 9.40
N SER A 155 2.14 -10.04 8.97
CA SER A 155 2.63 -11.25 9.62
C SER A 155 3.45 -12.16 8.70
N GLY A 156 3.33 -12.00 7.39
CA GLY A 156 3.97 -12.87 6.42
C GLY A 156 3.40 -14.30 6.43
N GLY A 157 4.23 -15.30 6.11
CA GLY A 157 3.87 -16.72 6.19
C GLY A 157 2.91 -17.23 5.12
N PHE A 158 2.35 -18.42 5.38
CA PHE A 158 1.23 -19.01 4.67
C PHE A 158 -0.09 -18.62 5.34
N LEU A 159 -1.06 -18.24 4.53
CA LEU A 159 -2.25 -17.51 4.98
C LEU A 159 -3.51 -18.09 4.34
N VAL A 160 -4.57 -18.18 5.14
CA VAL A 160 -5.92 -18.48 4.68
C VAL A 160 -6.86 -17.42 5.22
N ASP A 161 -7.62 -16.77 4.34
CA ASP A 161 -8.68 -15.84 4.75
C ASP A 161 -10.07 -16.45 4.55
N GLY A 162 -11.02 -15.99 5.37
CA GLY A 162 -12.39 -16.46 5.37
C GLY A 162 -13.30 -15.75 4.38
N GLY A 163 -12.77 -14.94 3.46
CA GLY A 163 -13.58 -14.19 2.52
C GLY A 163 -14.49 -13.15 3.17
N ARG A 164 -15.52 -12.75 2.44
CA ARG A 164 -16.41 -11.63 2.77
C ARG A 164 -17.80 -12.09 3.16
N GLY A 165 -18.25 -11.58 4.29
CA GLY A 165 -19.66 -11.54 4.67
C GLY A 165 -20.22 -10.11 4.63
N ARG A 166 -21.47 -9.96 5.07
CA ARG A 166 -22.26 -8.71 4.99
C ARG A 166 -21.58 -7.49 5.64
N ALA A 167 -20.84 -7.67 6.73
CA ALA A 167 -20.16 -6.60 7.48
C ALA A 167 -18.62 -6.67 7.42
N THR A 168 -18.06 -7.31 6.39
CA THR A 168 -16.61 -7.51 6.30
C THR A 168 -15.90 -6.27 5.74
N VAL A 169 -15.10 -5.62 6.60
CA VAL A 169 -14.16 -4.56 6.21
C VAL A 169 -12.97 -5.21 5.50
N VAL A 170 -12.20 -6.01 6.23
CA VAL A 170 -11.14 -6.89 5.71
C VAL A 170 -11.52 -8.33 6.03
N PRO A 171 -11.40 -9.28 5.07
CA PRO A 171 -11.60 -10.70 5.35
C PRO A 171 -10.74 -11.19 6.53
N PRO A 172 -11.32 -11.90 7.51
CA PRO A 172 -10.56 -12.38 8.65
C PRO A 172 -9.56 -13.45 8.22
N VAL A 173 -8.37 -13.44 8.81
CA VAL A 173 -7.40 -14.53 8.67
C VAL A 173 -7.88 -15.69 9.52
N LEU A 174 -8.18 -16.83 8.89
CA LEU A 174 -8.61 -18.05 9.57
C LEU A 174 -7.43 -18.92 9.98
N CYS A 175 -6.35 -18.87 9.20
CA CYS A 175 -5.14 -19.65 9.45
C CYS A 175 -3.92 -18.84 9.04
N HIS A 176 -2.91 -18.83 9.92
CA HIS A 176 -1.59 -18.28 9.65
C HIS A 176 -0.55 -19.29 10.15
N VAL A 177 0.34 -19.71 9.26
CA VAL A 177 1.41 -20.65 9.57
C VAL A 177 2.71 -20.08 9.04
N ALA A 178 3.77 -20.12 9.86
CA ALA A 178 5.10 -19.77 9.41
C ALA A 178 5.52 -20.69 8.25
N PHE A 179 6.00 -20.11 7.16
CA PHE A 179 6.51 -20.93 6.06
C PHE A 179 7.85 -21.57 6.48
N PRO A 180 8.07 -22.87 6.26
CA PRO A 180 9.26 -23.54 6.75
C PRO A 180 10.56 -22.87 6.26
N PRO A 181 11.49 -22.47 7.16
CA PRO A 181 12.74 -21.81 6.77
C PRO A 181 13.63 -22.54 5.75
N PRO A 182 13.74 -23.89 5.74
CA PRO A 182 14.58 -24.57 4.76
C PRO A 182 13.96 -24.58 3.35
N TRP A 183 12.67 -24.25 3.22
CA TRP A 183 11.99 -24.34 1.94
C TRP A 183 12.31 -23.15 1.06
N ARG A 184 12.34 -23.39 -0.25
CA ARG A 184 12.56 -22.37 -1.28
C ARG A 184 11.45 -22.49 -2.30
N ILE A 185 10.95 -21.34 -2.77
CA ILE A 185 9.92 -21.28 -3.79
C ILE A 185 10.61 -20.91 -5.10
N LEU A 186 10.60 -21.84 -6.05
CA LEU A 186 11.03 -21.54 -7.41
C LEU A 186 9.83 -21.09 -8.24
N ARG A 187 9.89 -19.87 -8.77
CA ARG A 187 8.89 -19.35 -9.70
C ARG A 187 9.48 -19.24 -11.09
N ARG A 188 8.80 -19.83 -12.08
CA ARG A 188 9.10 -19.61 -13.50
C ARG A 188 8.13 -18.61 -14.10
N SER A 189 8.62 -17.46 -14.54
CA SER A 189 7.87 -16.56 -15.42
C SER A 189 8.32 -16.75 -16.86
N ARG A 190 7.38 -16.88 -17.81
CA ARG A 190 7.73 -16.79 -19.23
C ARG A 190 8.16 -15.35 -19.52
N GLY A 191 9.37 -15.17 -20.05
CA GLY A 191 9.82 -13.86 -20.51
C GLY A 191 8.92 -13.38 -21.64
N LEU A 192 8.28 -12.22 -21.46
CA LEU A 192 7.69 -11.50 -22.57
C LEU A 192 8.87 -10.96 -23.40
N ASN A 193 9.23 -11.69 -24.46
CA ASN A 193 10.16 -11.18 -25.47
C ASN A 193 9.59 -9.86 -26.01
N HIS A 194 10.24 -8.74 -25.70
CA HIS A 194 10.06 -7.50 -26.44
C HIS A 194 10.54 -7.72 -27.87
N ARG A 195 9.63 -8.14 -28.76
CA ARG A 195 9.84 -7.91 -30.20
C ARG A 195 9.66 -6.42 -30.43
N ARG A 196 10.77 -5.69 -30.48
CA ARG A 196 10.86 -4.42 -31.21
C ARG A 196 10.60 -4.72 -32.69
N ARG A 197 9.52 -4.17 -33.25
CA ARG A 197 9.42 -3.68 -34.62
C ARG A 197 8.54 -2.45 -34.60
#